data_AF-A0A2K0U3V9-F1
#
_entry.id   AF-A0A2K0U3V9-F1
#
_cell.length_a   1.000
_cell.length_b   1.000
_cell.length_c   1.000
_cell.angle_alpha   90.00
_cell.angle_beta   90.00
_cell.angle_gamma   90.00
#
_symmetry.space_group_name_H-M   'P 1'
#
loop_
_entity.id
_entity.type
_entity.pdbx_description
1 polymer ?
#
loop_
_entity_poly.entity_id
_entity_poly.type
_entity_poly.pdbx_seq_one_letter_code
_entity_poly.pdbx_strand_id
1 'polypeptide(L)'
;MPSLDQEMTCATGHQDFGHHQAPNHQRTSVIKCDILIIGAGAAGLAAAAAAHDPGLRVILAEKEDHVGGTTFRSGGCMWMPDNFLMKETGIQDNKEQAARYINAVTKLTCSSLEEQAFHGRLRDERLDAFLTQGPEMMRYFRDQGFRWMAKPSQFPDYHPHIEGAVHHGRTLDPAVFDAASLGHYQKFLPKPDSAPVIPRFEDFRVLTRAAFLRAVSCRSFGSSKGNVEACVDGSIADRSAPQGVQRTRQCGNLDWMGAE
;
A
#
# COMPACT_ATOMS: atom_id res chain seq x y z
N MET A 1 -6.11 39.74 29.91
CA MET A 1 -5.35 38.82 29.06
C MET A 1 -3.88 39.20 29.14
N PRO A 2 -3.00 38.39 29.74
CA PRO A 2 -1.57 38.60 29.65
C PRO A 2 -0.98 37.85 28.45
N SER A 3 -0.01 38.50 27.80
CA SER A 3 0.75 38.06 26.63
C SER A 3 1.58 36.80 26.91
N LEU A 4 1.42 35.79 26.04
CA LEU A 4 2.09 34.48 26.07
C LEU A 4 3.50 34.49 25.45
N ASP A 5 4.30 35.51 25.74
CA ASP A 5 5.72 35.57 25.38
C ASP A 5 6.59 35.46 26.64
N GLN A 6 6.57 34.29 27.27
CA GLN A 6 7.62 33.89 28.22
C GLN A 6 8.34 32.65 27.69
N GLU A 7 9.59 32.85 27.28
CA GLU A 7 10.56 31.79 27.02
C GLU A 7 10.75 30.94 28.29
N MET A 8 10.18 29.73 28.27
CA MET A 8 10.53 28.68 29.20
C MET A 8 11.85 28.06 28.74
N THR A 9 12.97 28.55 29.28
CA THR A 9 14.25 27.84 29.25
C THR A 9 14.18 26.70 30.27
N CYS A 10 13.95 25.47 29.82
CA CYS A 10 14.21 24.31 30.67
C CYS A 10 15.72 24.10 30.78
N ALA A 11 16.32 24.59 31.86
CA ALA A 11 17.59 24.09 32.33
C ALA A 11 17.36 22.92 33.31
N THR A 12 18.28 21.96 33.25
CA THR A 12 18.60 20.90 34.22
C THR A 12 17.64 19.71 34.35
N GLY A 13 17.81 18.72 33.45
CA GLY A 13 17.64 17.32 33.82
C GLY A 13 18.87 16.86 34.61
N HIS A 14 18.85 17.03 35.93
CA HIS A 14 19.79 16.35 36.82
C HIS A 14 19.11 15.04 37.27
N GLN A 15 19.46 13.92 36.64
CA GLN A 15 19.44 12.61 37.29
C GLN A 15 20.66 11.82 36.80
N ASP A 16 21.61 11.66 37.73
CA ASP A 16 22.84 10.90 37.60
C ASP A 16 22.57 9.46 37.14
N PHE A 17 23.10 9.13 35.96
CA PHE A 17 23.55 7.77 35.64
C PHE A 17 24.99 7.84 35.16
N GLY A 18 25.94 7.76 36.10
CA GLY A 18 27.36 7.56 35.83
C GLY A 18 28.14 8.83 35.49
N HIS A 19 29.24 9.03 36.21
CA HIS A 19 30.16 10.15 36.04
C HIS A 19 30.84 10.17 34.67
N HIS A 20 30.24 10.85 33.70
CA HIS A 20 30.96 11.48 32.58
C HIS A 20 30.32 12.83 32.26
N GLN A 21 30.90 13.91 32.81
CA GLN A 21 30.59 15.26 32.36
C GLN A 21 31.16 15.44 30.94
N ALA A 22 30.30 15.37 29.93
CA ALA A 22 30.68 15.73 28.57
C ALA A 22 30.81 17.27 28.45
N PRO A 23 31.93 17.80 27.96
CA PRO A 23 32.09 19.23 27.71
C PRO A 23 31.30 19.63 26.45
N ASN A 24 30.69 20.82 26.48
CA ASN A 24 29.80 21.41 25.46
C ASN A 24 28.41 20.77 25.33
N HIS A 25 27.48 21.15 26.22
CA HIS A 25 26.06 21.17 25.87
C HIS A 25 25.84 22.23 24.78
N GLN A 26 26.00 21.83 23.51
CA GLN A 26 25.44 22.56 22.37
C GLN A 26 23.97 22.87 22.69
N ARG A 27 23.52 24.11 22.46
CA ARG A 27 22.11 24.48 22.60
C ARG A 27 21.26 23.50 21.81
N THR A 28 20.55 22.63 22.50
CA THR A 28 19.49 21.82 21.90
C THR A 28 18.39 22.77 21.48
N SER A 29 18.18 22.91 20.17
CA SER A 29 17.01 23.62 19.65
C SER A 29 15.76 22.84 20.05
N VAL A 30 14.87 23.46 20.81
CA VAL A 30 13.59 22.87 21.18
C VAL A 30 12.56 23.24 20.13
N ILE A 31 11.97 22.24 19.47
CA ILE A 31 10.86 22.42 18.54
C ILE A 31 9.56 22.02 19.26
N LYS A 32 8.56 22.90 19.28
CA LYS A 32 7.26 22.65 19.92
C LYS A 32 6.26 22.13 18.88
N CYS A 33 5.55 21.06 19.23
CA CYS A 33 4.45 20.49 18.46
C CYS A 33 3.31 20.10 19.39
N ASP A 34 2.15 19.82 18.81
CA ASP A 34 1.00 19.30 19.56
C ASP A 34 1.04 17.76 19.58
N ILE A 35 1.57 17.16 18.50
CA ILE A 35 1.82 15.71 18.39
C ILE A 35 3.20 15.45 17.78
N LEU A 36 3.96 14.56 18.43
CA LEU A 36 5.21 13.98 17.93
C LEU A 36 4.97 12.52 17.52
N ILE A 37 5.26 12.20 16.26
CA ILE A 37 5.16 10.85 15.68
C ILE A 37 6.57 10.36 15.37
N ILE A 38 6.87 9.14 15.80
CA ILE A 38 8.18 8.51 15.60
C ILE A 38 8.03 7.36 14.59
N GLY A 39 8.74 7.48 13.47
CA GLY A 39 8.79 6.52 12.36
C GLY A 39 7.88 6.91 11.19
N ALA A 40 8.44 7.05 9.99
CA ALA A 40 7.73 7.37 8.76
C ALA A 40 7.38 6.12 7.93
N GLY A 41 6.99 5.02 8.59
CA GLY A 41 6.32 3.88 7.94
C GLY A 41 4.86 4.19 7.62
N ALA A 42 4.11 3.22 7.07
CA ALA A 42 2.69 3.41 6.74
C ALA A 42 1.88 3.95 7.94
N ALA A 43 2.05 3.35 9.13
CA ALA A 43 1.31 3.76 10.32
C ALA A 43 1.63 5.20 10.76
N GLY A 44 2.91 5.60 10.70
CA GLY A 44 3.31 6.95 11.12
C GLY A 44 2.89 8.03 10.12
N LEU A 45 2.99 7.75 8.82
CA LEU A 45 2.47 8.64 7.78
C LEU A 45 0.94 8.76 7.84
N ALA A 46 0.25 7.64 8.10
CA ALA A 46 -1.21 7.63 8.34
C ALA A 46 -1.61 8.50 9.53
N ALA A 47 -0.94 8.31 10.67
CA ALA A 47 -1.17 9.08 11.88
C ALA A 47 -0.85 10.56 11.68
N ALA A 48 0.21 10.88 10.92
CA ALA A 48 0.59 12.25 10.63
C ALA A 48 -0.47 12.98 9.80
N ALA A 49 -0.99 12.33 8.76
CA ALA A 49 -2.09 12.87 7.96
C ALA A 49 -3.35 13.08 8.81
N ALA A 50 -3.79 12.05 9.53
CA ALA A 50 -5.00 12.11 10.36
C ALA A 50 -4.91 13.16 11.48
N ALA A 51 -3.73 13.36 12.07
CA ALA A 51 -3.49 14.39 13.09
C ALA A 51 -3.41 15.80 12.50
N HIS A 52 -2.86 15.94 11.29
CA HIS A 52 -2.72 17.23 10.62
C HIS A 52 -4.08 17.79 10.15
N ASP A 53 -5.00 16.95 9.71
CA ASP A 53 -6.32 17.37 9.18
C ASP A 53 -7.17 18.24 10.14
N PRO A 54 -7.26 17.95 11.45
CA PRO A 54 -7.93 18.85 12.40
C PRO A 54 -7.09 20.08 12.78
N GLY A 55 -5.92 20.31 12.16
CA GLY A 55 -5.08 21.49 12.34
C GLY A 55 -4.00 21.37 13.43
N LEU A 56 -3.68 20.16 13.90
CA LEU A 56 -2.61 19.99 14.89
C LEU A 56 -1.24 20.23 14.26
N ARG A 57 -0.33 20.85 15.03
CA ARG A 57 1.08 20.95 14.63
C ARG A 57 1.76 19.60 14.86
N VAL A 58 1.95 18.87 13.78
CA VAL A 58 2.56 17.53 13.79
C VAL A 58 4.05 17.62 13.47
N ILE A 59 4.87 16.92 14.26
CA ILE A 59 6.25 16.58 13.88
C ILE A 59 6.32 15.07 13.64
N LEU A 60 6.74 14.69 12.44
CA LEU A 60 7.08 13.30 12.11
C LEU A 60 8.60 13.17 12.07
N ALA A 61 9.15 12.32 12.93
CA ALA A 61 10.57 12.03 12.99
C ALA A 61 10.86 10.65 12.39
N GLU A 62 11.74 10.58 11.41
CA GLU A 62 12.27 9.34 10.85
C GLU A 62 13.77 9.30 11.11
N LYS A 63 14.29 8.11 11.41
CA LYS A 63 15.70 7.88 11.70
C LYS A 63 16.53 7.91 10.41
N GLU A 64 15.98 7.35 9.33
CA GLU A 64 16.65 7.25 8.04
C GLU A 64 16.41 8.49 7.15
N ASP A 65 17.23 8.68 6.12
CA ASP A 65 17.05 9.78 5.15
C ASP A 65 15.86 9.58 4.20
N HIS A 66 15.14 8.45 4.34
CA HIS A 66 14.03 8.05 3.49
C HIS A 66 12.84 7.53 4.30
N VAL A 67 11.63 7.66 3.74
CA VAL A 67 10.40 7.18 4.36
C VAL A 67 10.15 5.69 4.06
N GLY A 68 9.20 5.11 4.78
CA GLY A 68 8.60 3.81 4.48
C GLY A 68 9.13 2.65 5.32
N GLY A 69 10.36 2.71 5.83
CA GLY A 69 10.92 1.65 6.68
C GLY A 69 10.72 0.24 6.09
N THR A 70 10.21 -0.70 6.90
CA THR A 70 9.84 -2.05 6.41
C THR A 70 8.62 -2.05 5.50
N THR A 71 7.70 -1.09 5.65
CA THR A 71 6.53 -0.94 4.76
C THR A 71 6.96 -0.76 3.32
N PHE A 72 8.02 0.01 3.04
CA PHE A 72 8.53 0.17 1.67
C PHE A 72 8.94 -1.16 1.01
N ARG A 73 9.45 -2.12 1.80
CA ARG A 73 9.86 -3.45 1.33
C ARG A 73 8.71 -4.47 1.33
N SER A 74 7.57 -4.11 1.92
CA SER A 74 6.38 -4.96 1.88
C SER A 74 5.79 -4.94 0.47
N GLY A 75 4.99 -5.94 0.12
CA GLY A 75 4.21 -5.88 -1.13
C GLY A 75 3.15 -4.77 -1.15
N GLY A 76 3.03 -3.95 -0.09
CA GLY A 76 1.98 -2.93 0.04
C GLY A 76 0.59 -3.48 0.32
N CYS A 77 0.42 -4.80 0.30
CA CYS A 77 -0.85 -5.47 0.54
C CYS A 77 -1.35 -5.24 1.97
N MET A 78 -2.64 -4.96 2.11
CA MET A 78 -3.30 -4.76 3.39
C MET A 78 -4.48 -5.71 3.54
N TRP A 79 -4.56 -6.40 4.68
CA TRP A 79 -5.73 -7.21 5.02
C TRP A 79 -6.75 -6.33 5.74
N MET A 80 -7.91 -6.11 5.11
CA MET A 80 -8.96 -5.29 5.69
C MET A 80 -10.35 -5.89 5.43
N PRO A 81 -11.06 -6.37 6.46
CA PRO A 81 -12.42 -6.90 6.32
C PRO A 81 -13.43 -5.77 6.18
N ASP A 82 -14.66 -6.09 5.76
CA ASP A 82 -15.82 -5.17 5.72
C ASP A 82 -15.53 -3.79 5.07
N ASN A 83 -14.62 -3.75 4.10
CA ASN A 83 -14.23 -2.52 3.43
C ASN A 83 -15.21 -2.18 2.29
N PHE A 84 -15.17 -0.92 1.85
CA PHE A 84 -16.09 -0.44 0.81
C PHE A 84 -15.90 -1.13 -0.55
N LEU A 85 -14.68 -1.55 -0.91
CA LEU A 85 -14.43 -2.23 -2.19
C LEU A 85 -15.08 -3.61 -2.26
N MET A 86 -15.14 -4.32 -1.14
CA MET A 86 -15.85 -5.61 -1.07
C MET A 86 -17.34 -5.42 -1.39
N LYS A 87 -17.96 -4.37 -0.82
CA LYS A 87 -19.36 -4.01 -1.09
C LYS A 87 -19.56 -3.61 -2.55
N GLU A 88 -18.68 -2.78 -3.10
CA GLU A 88 -18.71 -2.34 -4.50
C GLU A 88 -18.51 -3.50 -5.50
N THR A 89 -17.78 -4.54 -5.11
CA THR A 89 -17.51 -5.74 -5.94
C THR A 89 -18.40 -6.94 -5.63
N GLY A 90 -19.39 -6.78 -4.74
CA GLY A 90 -20.36 -7.83 -4.38
C GLY A 90 -19.81 -8.93 -3.48
N ILE A 91 -18.60 -8.78 -2.94
CA ILE A 91 -18.02 -9.72 -1.98
C ILE A 91 -18.69 -9.49 -0.62
N GLN A 92 -19.36 -10.53 -0.11
CA GLN A 92 -20.03 -10.49 1.18
C GLN A 92 -19.02 -10.73 2.31
N ASP A 93 -18.92 -9.76 3.21
CA ASP A 93 -18.15 -9.84 4.45
C ASP A 93 -18.72 -8.83 5.46
N ASN A 94 -18.39 -9.01 6.74
CA ASN A 94 -18.75 -8.10 7.82
C ASN A 94 -17.79 -8.26 9.00
N LYS A 95 -17.84 -7.29 9.91
CA LYS A 95 -17.08 -7.28 11.17
C LYS A 95 -17.21 -8.59 11.95
N GLU A 96 -18.40 -9.15 12.08
CA GLU A 96 -18.63 -10.37 12.86
C GLU A 96 -17.96 -11.58 12.20
N GLN A 97 -17.99 -11.68 10.87
CA GLN A 97 -17.36 -12.75 10.11
C GLN A 97 -15.84 -12.68 10.20
N ALA A 98 -15.27 -11.48 10.12
CA ALA A 98 -13.85 -11.26 10.31
C ALA A 98 -13.39 -11.56 11.74
N ALA A 99 -14.19 -11.18 12.75
CA ALA A 99 -13.93 -11.51 14.15
C ALA A 99 -13.94 -13.03 14.37
N ARG A 100 -14.89 -13.76 13.77
CA ARG A 100 -14.91 -15.24 13.80
C ARG A 100 -13.62 -15.82 13.23
N TYR A 101 -13.17 -15.32 12.08
CA TYR A 101 -11.92 -15.76 11.45
C TYR A 101 -10.69 -15.53 12.33
N ILE A 102 -10.49 -14.30 12.81
CA ILE A 102 -9.33 -13.97 13.65
C ILE A 102 -9.32 -14.81 14.94
N ASN A 103 -10.49 -15.00 15.56
CA ASN A 103 -10.61 -15.84 16.75
C ASN A 103 -10.34 -17.31 16.46
N ALA A 104 -10.82 -17.85 15.34
CA ALA A 104 -10.57 -19.22 14.94
C ALA A 104 -9.09 -19.46 14.60
N VAL A 105 -8.43 -18.54 13.87
CA VAL A 105 -6.99 -18.60 13.60
C VAL A 105 -6.17 -18.54 14.89
N THR A 106 -6.52 -17.62 15.81
CA THR A 106 -5.82 -17.50 17.11
C THR A 106 -5.84 -18.82 17.88
N LYS A 107 -6.97 -19.55 17.88
CA LYS A 107 -7.10 -20.85 18.54
C LYS A 107 -6.20 -21.93 17.91
N LEU A 108 -5.88 -21.83 16.62
CA LEU A 108 -5.00 -22.78 15.94
C LEU A 108 -3.52 -22.52 16.22
N THR A 109 -3.16 -21.25 16.41
CA THR A 109 -1.75 -20.82 16.53
C THR A 109 -1.28 -20.67 17.98
N CYS A 110 -2.19 -20.45 18.93
CA CYS A 110 -1.86 -20.28 20.35
C CYS A 110 -2.03 -21.61 21.10
N SER A 111 -0.92 -22.25 21.46
CA SER A 111 -0.88 -23.56 22.11
C SER A 111 -0.95 -23.52 23.64
N SER A 112 -0.94 -22.34 24.29
CA SER A 112 -0.97 -22.23 25.76
C SER A 112 -2.23 -21.51 26.28
N LEU A 113 -2.82 -22.05 27.35
CA LEU A 113 -3.96 -21.45 28.06
C LEU A 113 -3.58 -20.11 28.73
N GLU A 114 -2.30 -19.90 29.04
CA GLU A 114 -1.78 -18.67 29.65
C GLU A 114 -1.73 -17.50 28.64
N GLU A 115 -1.34 -17.73 27.38
CA GLU A 115 -1.39 -16.69 26.33
C GLU A 115 -2.82 -16.26 25.98
N GLN A 116 -3.78 -17.19 26.06
CA GLN A 116 -5.20 -16.89 25.82
C GLN A 116 -5.80 -16.02 26.94
N ALA A 117 -5.34 -16.18 28.18
CA ALA A 117 -5.85 -15.47 29.35
C ALA A 117 -5.17 -14.11 29.58
N PHE A 118 -3.89 -13.96 29.23
CA PHE A 118 -3.07 -12.82 29.68
C PHE A 118 -3.59 -11.44 29.24
N HIS A 119 -4.34 -11.34 28.12
CA HIS A 119 -4.90 -10.06 27.68
C HIS A 119 -6.26 -10.18 26.97
N GLY A 120 -7.19 -11.02 27.44
CA GLY A 120 -8.50 -11.19 26.79
C GLY A 120 -9.21 -9.86 26.47
N ARG A 121 -9.37 -8.97 27.47
CA ARG A 121 -10.01 -7.66 27.27
C ARG A 121 -9.25 -6.71 26.35
N LEU A 122 -7.94 -6.53 26.56
CA LEU A 122 -7.13 -5.66 25.70
C LEU A 122 -7.03 -6.17 24.25
N ARG A 123 -7.04 -7.50 24.07
CA ARG A 123 -7.11 -8.14 22.75
C ARG A 123 -8.45 -7.84 22.10
N ASP A 124 -9.55 -8.00 22.83
CA ASP A 124 -10.90 -7.76 22.31
C ASP A 124 -11.11 -6.29 21.96
N GLU A 125 -10.64 -5.34 22.79
CA GLU A 125 -10.66 -3.91 22.51
C GLU A 125 -9.83 -3.55 21.26
N ARG A 126 -8.63 -4.11 21.12
CA ARG A 126 -7.78 -3.90 19.92
C ARG A 126 -8.40 -4.50 18.67
N LEU A 127 -8.98 -5.69 18.80
CA LEU A 127 -9.67 -6.37 17.70
C LEU A 127 -10.89 -5.55 17.26
N ASP A 128 -11.71 -5.12 18.22
CA ASP A 128 -12.87 -4.27 17.96
C ASP A 128 -12.47 -2.95 17.30
N ALA A 129 -11.44 -2.29 17.82
CA ALA A 129 -10.90 -1.07 17.24
C ALA A 129 -10.39 -1.31 15.81
N PHE A 130 -9.63 -2.38 15.56
CA PHE A 130 -9.14 -2.71 14.23
C PHE A 130 -10.29 -2.96 13.24
N LEU A 131 -11.27 -3.79 13.61
CA LEU A 131 -12.40 -4.13 12.74
C LEU A 131 -13.37 -2.96 12.52
N THR A 132 -13.42 -2.00 13.44
CA THR A 132 -14.28 -0.82 13.32
C THR A 132 -13.59 0.32 12.58
N GLN A 133 -12.35 0.65 12.97
CA GLN A 133 -11.62 1.79 12.43
C GLN A 133 -10.89 1.48 11.12
N GLY A 134 -10.59 0.21 10.85
CA GLY A 134 -9.90 -0.19 9.64
C GLY A 134 -10.63 0.19 8.34
N PRO A 135 -11.92 -0.18 8.18
CA PRO A 135 -12.72 0.25 7.02
C PRO A 135 -12.86 1.78 6.90
N GLU A 136 -12.91 2.49 8.03
CA GLU A 136 -13.01 3.96 8.04
C GLU A 136 -11.68 4.62 7.65
N MET A 137 -10.55 4.11 8.12
CA MET A 137 -9.22 4.53 7.68
C MET A 137 -9.06 4.35 6.16
N MET A 138 -9.60 3.27 5.60
CA MET A 138 -9.61 3.06 4.16
C MET A 138 -10.40 4.12 3.40
N ARG A 139 -11.61 4.48 3.89
CA ARG A 139 -12.42 5.56 3.30
C ARG A 139 -11.70 6.89 3.40
N TYR A 140 -11.18 7.21 4.58
CA TYR A 140 -10.38 8.40 4.83
C TYR A 140 -9.26 8.53 3.79
N PHE A 141 -8.47 7.47 3.57
CA PHE A 141 -7.42 7.52 2.56
C PHE A 141 -7.94 7.75 1.14
N ARG A 142 -9.05 7.11 0.76
CA ARG A 142 -9.70 7.36 -0.54
C ARG A 142 -10.08 8.83 -0.69
N ASP A 143 -10.63 9.43 0.35
CA ASP A 143 -11.07 10.82 0.36
C ASP A 143 -9.87 11.80 0.31
N GLN A 144 -8.71 11.40 0.83
CA GLN A 144 -7.42 12.10 0.68
C GLN A 144 -6.76 11.89 -0.71
N GLY A 145 -7.41 11.17 -1.62
CA GLY A 145 -6.90 10.91 -2.97
C GLY A 145 -5.99 9.68 -3.08
N PHE A 146 -5.85 8.88 -2.02
CA PHE A 146 -5.19 7.59 -2.10
C PHE A 146 -6.00 6.65 -3.00
N ARG A 147 -5.34 6.01 -3.95
CA ARG A 147 -5.99 5.13 -4.91
C ARG A 147 -5.77 3.68 -4.48
N TRP A 148 -6.87 3.01 -4.16
CA TRP A 148 -6.89 1.56 -4.06
C TRP A 148 -7.11 0.94 -5.44
N MET A 149 -6.65 -0.28 -5.63
CA MET A 149 -7.02 -1.04 -6.83
C MET A 149 -8.54 -1.25 -6.89
N ALA A 150 -9.13 -1.07 -8.07
CA ALA A 150 -10.58 -1.18 -8.27
C ALA A 150 -11.14 -2.59 -8.03
N LYS A 151 -10.29 -3.62 -8.17
CA LYS A 151 -10.63 -5.00 -7.83
C LYS A 151 -9.77 -5.42 -6.65
N PRO A 152 -10.38 -5.93 -5.55
CA PRO A 152 -9.65 -6.59 -4.48
C PRO A 152 -8.75 -7.70 -5.04
N SER A 153 -7.69 -8.02 -4.30
CA SER A 153 -6.88 -9.19 -4.61
C SER A 153 -7.76 -10.45 -4.59
N GLN A 154 -7.40 -11.43 -5.41
CA GLN A 154 -8.05 -12.74 -5.40
C GLN A 154 -7.36 -13.72 -4.45
N PHE A 155 -6.45 -13.24 -3.57
CA PHE A 155 -5.83 -14.09 -2.56
C PHE A 155 -6.85 -14.47 -1.49
N PRO A 156 -7.16 -15.78 -1.32
CA PRO A 156 -7.98 -16.21 -0.20
C PRO A 156 -7.26 -15.89 1.12
N ASP A 157 -8.04 -15.85 2.19
CA ASP A 157 -7.48 -15.90 3.54
C ASP A 157 -6.52 -17.10 3.67
N TYR A 158 -5.41 -16.93 4.40
CA TYR A 158 -4.37 -17.96 4.50
C TYR A 158 -4.86 -19.30 5.05
N HIS A 159 -5.94 -19.29 5.83
CA HIS A 159 -6.61 -20.49 6.31
C HIS A 159 -8.05 -20.55 5.75
N PRO A 160 -8.23 -20.89 4.46
CA PRO A 160 -9.54 -20.81 3.79
C PRO A 160 -10.55 -21.85 4.32
N HIS A 161 -10.08 -22.86 5.05
CA HIS A 161 -10.90 -23.91 5.65
C HIS A 161 -11.45 -23.54 7.03
N ILE A 162 -11.07 -22.38 7.57
CA ILE A 162 -11.40 -21.98 8.93
C ILE A 162 -12.66 -21.13 8.96
N GLU A 163 -13.43 -21.29 10.03
CA GLU A 163 -14.66 -20.54 10.25
C GLU A 163 -14.42 -19.03 10.10
N GLY A 164 -15.28 -18.35 9.32
CA GLY A 164 -15.19 -16.92 9.07
C GLY A 164 -14.28 -16.51 7.91
N ALA A 165 -13.56 -17.45 7.28
CA ALA A 165 -12.80 -17.17 6.06
C ALA A 165 -13.72 -16.70 4.91
N VAL A 166 -13.17 -15.88 4.01
CA VAL A 166 -13.84 -15.44 2.78
C VAL A 166 -13.11 -16.01 1.58
N HIS A 167 -13.86 -16.59 0.62
CA HIS A 167 -13.28 -17.28 -0.55
C HIS A 167 -12.40 -16.40 -1.44
N HIS A 168 -12.77 -15.12 -1.61
CA HIS A 168 -11.96 -14.14 -2.33
C HIS A 168 -10.90 -13.46 -1.45
N GLY A 169 -10.88 -13.80 -0.15
CA GLY A 169 -10.08 -13.16 0.90
C GLY A 169 -10.43 -11.70 1.14
N ARG A 170 -9.53 -11.01 1.85
CA ARG A 170 -9.69 -9.61 2.32
C ARG A 170 -8.44 -8.77 2.06
N THR A 171 -7.56 -9.25 1.18
CA THR A 171 -6.33 -8.56 0.83
C THR A 171 -6.60 -7.48 -0.23
N LEU A 172 -6.02 -6.31 -0.01
CA LEU A 172 -6.18 -5.12 -0.84
C LEU A 172 -4.82 -4.58 -1.22
N ASP A 173 -4.74 -4.07 -2.44
CA ASP A 173 -3.51 -3.52 -3.00
C ASP A 173 -3.66 -2.02 -3.27
N PRO A 174 -2.62 -1.21 -2.99
CA PRO A 174 -2.56 0.15 -3.47
C PRO A 174 -2.47 0.17 -5.00
N ALA A 175 -3.09 1.16 -5.63
CA ALA A 175 -2.90 1.38 -7.06
C ALA A 175 -1.49 1.89 -7.34
N VAL A 176 -0.92 1.42 -8.46
CA VAL A 176 0.36 1.94 -8.96
C VAL A 176 0.17 3.39 -9.39
N PHE A 177 1.12 4.23 -9.00
CA PHE A 177 1.17 5.63 -9.42
C PHE A 177 2.59 6.01 -9.86
N ASP A 178 2.69 7.05 -10.69
CA ASP A 178 3.97 7.61 -11.09
C ASP A 178 4.59 8.37 -9.92
N ALA A 179 5.75 7.92 -9.44
CA ALA A 179 6.47 8.58 -8.35
C ALA A 179 6.84 10.05 -8.65
N ALA A 180 6.90 10.45 -9.93
CA ALA A 180 7.09 11.85 -10.31
C ALA A 180 5.97 12.76 -9.79
N SER A 181 4.76 12.23 -9.55
CA SER A 181 3.64 12.99 -8.98
C SER A 181 3.90 13.46 -7.54
N LEU A 182 4.92 12.94 -6.86
CA LEU A 182 5.32 13.37 -5.51
C LEU A 182 6.18 14.64 -5.51
N GLY A 183 6.62 15.11 -6.68
CA GLY A 183 7.47 16.30 -6.80
C GLY A 183 8.72 16.22 -5.94
N HIS A 184 8.97 17.23 -5.11
CA HIS A 184 10.16 17.27 -4.26
C HIS A 184 10.23 16.17 -3.21
N TYR A 185 9.11 15.50 -2.88
CA TYR A 185 9.09 14.40 -1.92
C TYR A 185 9.67 13.11 -2.48
N GLN A 186 9.80 12.98 -3.81
CA GLN A 186 10.40 11.82 -4.46
C GLN A 186 11.81 11.50 -3.93
N LYS A 187 12.56 12.53 -3.51
CA LYS A 187 13.92 12.36 -2.96
C LYS A 187 13.98 11.57 -1.65
N PHE A 188 12.86 11.48 -0.93
CA PHE A 188 12.73 10.73 0.32
C PHE A 188 12.27 9.29 0.09
N LEU A 189 12.05 8.87 -1.16
CA LEU A 189 11.80 7.47 -1.46
C LEU A 189 13.13 6.69 -1.44
N PRO A 190 13.16 5.48 -0.86
CA PRO A 190 14.32 4.61 -1.00
C PRO A 190 14.63 4.34 -2.46
N LYS A 191 15.90 4.40 -2.83
CA LYS A 191 16.35 4.01 -4.17
C LYS A 191 16.39 2.48 -4.22
N PRO A 192 15.63 1.82 -5.08
CA PRO A 192 15.66 0.36 -5.14
C PRO A 192 17.05 -0.10 -5.59
N ASP A 193 17.73 -0.84 -4.72
CA ASP A 193 18.97 -1.53 -5.05
C ASP A 193 18.64 -2.68 -6.01
N SER A 194 18.53 -2.37 -7.31
CA SER A 194 18.46 -3.31 -8.44
C SER A 194 17.24 -4.25 -8.57
N ALA A 195 16.35 -4.34 -7.58
CA ALA A 195 15.12 -5.12 -7.70
C ALA A 195 13.97 -4.26 -8.26
N PRO A 196 13.21 -4.72 -9.27
CA PRO A 196 11.97 -4.06 -9.63
C PRO A 196 11.06 -4.08 -8.40
N VAL A 197 10.49 -2.93 -8.04
CA VAL A 197 9.39 -2.88 -7.07
C VAL A 197 8.25 -3.63 -7.72
N ILE A 198 8.00 -4.87 -7.26
CA ILE A 198 6.97 -5.73 -7.83
C ILE A 198 5.63 -5.18 -7.34
N PRO A 199 4.81 -4.58 -8.22
CA PRO A 199 3.64 -3.85 -7.74
C PRO A 199 2.51 -4.78 -7.32
N ARG A 200 2.46 -6.03 -7.82
CA ARG A 200 1.50 -7.06 -7.38
C ARG A 200 2.10 -8.46 -7.46
N PHE A 201 1.68 -9.35 -6.56
CA PHE A 201 2.00 -10.76 -6.72
C PHE A 201 1.29 -11.35 -7.95
N GLU A 202 0.09 -10.87 -8.28
CA GLU A 202 -0.63 -11.25 -9.49
C GLU A 202 0.07 -10.82 -10.79
N ASP A 203 0.90 -9.76 -10.73
CA ASP A 203 1.71 -9.29 -11.85
C ASP A 203 2.95 -10.16 -12.12
N PHE A 204 3.32 -11.09 -11.23
CA PHE A 204 4.35 -12.09 -11.54
C PHE A 204 4.02 -12.89 -12.81
N ARG A 205 2.73 -13.12 -13.07
CA ARG A 205 2.29 -13.82 -14.29
C ARG A 205 2.58 -13.02 -15.57
N VAL A 206 2.63 -11.70 -15.47
CA VAL A 206 2.98 -10.80 -16.59
C VAL A 206 4.50 -10.78 -16.79
N LEU A 207 5.27 -10.70 -15.70
CA LEU A 207 6.74 -10.67 -15.73
C LEU A 207 7.37 -11.98 -16.23
N THR A 208 6.76 -13.13 -15.92
CA THR A 208 7.24 -14.46 -16.36
C THR A 208 6.98 -14.76 -17.84
N ARG A 209 6.16 -13.95 -18.53
CA ARG A 209 5.95 -14.06 -19.99
C ARG A 209 6.96 -13.26 -20.83
N ALA A 210 7.77 -12.39 -20.20
CA ALA A 210 8.70 -11.52 -20.90
C ALA A 210 9.94 -12.23 -21.50
N ALA A 211 10.09 -13.55 -21.34
CA ALA A 211 11.21 -14.30 -21.90
C ALA A 211 10.90 -15.00 -23.24
N PHE A 212 9.64 -15.09 -23.69
CA PHE A 212 9.31 -15.93 -24.87
C PHE A 212 9.10 -15.16 -26.19
N LEU A 213 8.98 -13.83 -26.17
CA LEU A 213 8.67 -13.05 -27.38
C LEU A 213 9.79 -12.10 -27.85
N ARG A 214 10.99 -12.20 -27.30
CA ARG A 214 12.13 -11.31 -27.66
C ARG A 214 13.17 -11.93 -28.59
N ALA A 215 12.75 -12.83 -29.48
CA ALA A 215 13.59 -13.34 -30.56
C ALA A 215 12.86 -13.32 -31.92
N VAL A 216 12.28 -12.19 -32.29
CA VAL A 216 12.06 -11.87 -33.71
C VAL A 216 12.99 -10.71 -34.05
N SER A 217 14.24 -11.07 -34.36
CA SER A 217 15.19 -10.17 -34.98
C SER A 217 14.65 -9.82 -36.36
N CYS A 218 14.21 -8.57 -36.53
CA CYS A 218 13.94 -8.03 -37.86
C CYS A 218 15.29 -7.87 -38.58
N ARG A 219 15.68 -8.88 -39.36
CA ARG A 219 16.77 -8.74 -40.34
C ARG A 219 16.12 -8.23 -41.62
N SER A 220 16.39 -6.98 -41.95
CA SER A 220 16.12 -6.42 -43.27
C SER A 220 16.98 -7.16 -44.30
N PHE A 221 16.37 -8.06 -45.06
CA PHE A 221 16.97 -8.59 -46.28
C PHE A 221 16.58 -7.66 -47.43
N GLY A 222 17.57 -6.89 -47.90
CA GLY A 222 17.43 -6.14 -49.14
C GLY A 222 17.45 -7.10 -50.33
N SER A 223 16.33 -7.21 -51.04
CA SER A 223 16.29 -7.69 -52.41
C SER A 223 15.35 -6.81 -53.21
N SER A 224 15.89 -6.23 -54.28
CA SER A 224 15.18 -5.38 -55.22
C SER A 224 13.98 -6.10 -55.84
N LYS A 225 12.83 -5.40 -55.83
CA LYS A 225 11.55 -5.64 -56.53
C LYS A 225 10.41 -6.12 -55.61
N GLY A 226 9.51 -5.18 -55.31
CA GLY A 226 8.13 -5.42 -54.86
C GLY A 226 7.93 -5.31 -53.35
N ASN A 227 7.30 -4.23 -52.89
CA ASN A 227 6.84 -4.12 -51.51
C ASN A 227 5.67 -5.09 -51.27
N VAL A 228 5.87 -6.05 -50.37
CA VAL A 228 4.79 -6.74 -49.66
C VAL A 228 5.16 -6.70 -48.18
N GLU A 229 4.53 -5.81 -47.43
CA GLU A 229 4.56 -5.84 -45.96
C GLU A 229 3.60 -6.95 -45.50
N ALA A 230 4.15 -8.04 -44.98
CA ALA A 230 3.40 -9.03 -44.23
C ALA A 230 3.53 -8.73 -42.73
N CYS A 231 2.57 -7.98 -42.18
CA CYS A 231 2.38 -7.90 -40.73
C CYS A 231 1.71 -9.20 -40.27
N VAL A 232 2.40 -9.99 -39.46
CA VAL A 232 1.80 -11.13 -38.76
C VAL A 232 1.13 -10.59 -37.50
N ASP A 233 -0.16 -10.29 -37.59
CA ASP A 233 -0.98 -9.87 -36.45
C ASP A 233 -1.11 -11.00 -35.42
N GLY A 234 -0.62 -10.75 -34.22
CA GLY A 234 -0.86 -11.58 -33.03
C GLY A 234 -2.26 -11.32 -32.46
N SER A 235 -3.31 -11.62 -33.21
CA SER A 235 -4.68 -11.61 -32.68
C SER A 235 -5.01 -12.93 -31.99
N ILE A 236 -5.28 -12.89 -30.68
CA ILE A 236 -5.86 -14.02 -29.94
C ILE A 236 -7.29 -14.22 -30.45
N ALA A 237 -7.53 -15.34 -31.12
CA ALA A 237 -8.86 -15.76 -31.55
C ALA A 237 -9.70 -16.19 -30.33
N ASP A 238 -10.80 -15.49 -30.09
CA ASP A 238 -11.92 -15.93 -29.27
C ASP A 238 -12.56 -17.16 -29.93
N ARG A 239 -12.46 -18.33 -29.28
CA ARG A 239 -12.99 -19.61 -29.79
C ARG A 239 -14.47 -19.82 -29.42
N SER A 240 -15.31 -18.80 -29.54
CA SER A 240 -16.74 -18.93 -29.24
C SER A 240 -17.70 -18.37 -30.31
N ALA A 241 -17.23 -17.98 -31.50
CA ALA A 241 -18.09 -17.50 -32.59
C ALA A 241 -18.19 -18.50 -33.77
N PRO A 242 -19.39 -18.74 -34.35
CA PRO A 242 -19.56 -19.63 -35.51
C PRO A 242 -18.87 -19.10 -36.76
N GLN A 243 -18.32 -20.00 -37.57
CA GLN A 243 -17.58 -19.69 -38.78
C GLN A 243 -18.43 -18.96 -39.83
N GLY A 244 -17.91 -17.82 -40.32
CA GLY A 244 -18.26 -17.33 -41.66
C GLY A 244 -18.82 -15.92 -41.77
N VAL A 245 -18.08 -14.88 -41.38
CA VAL A 245 -18.16 -13.53 -42.01
C VAL A 245 -16.80 -12.83 -41.87
N GLN A 246 -16.03 -12.70 -42.95
CA GLN A 246 -14.88 -11.79 -42.99
C GLN A 246 -15.40 -10.36 -43.21
N ARG A 247 -15.18 -9.45 -42.24
CA ARG A 247 -15.24 -8.01 -42.47
C ARG A 247 -13.87 -7.41 -42.21
N THR A 248 -13.22 -6.95 -43.28
CA THR A 248 -12.05 -6.08 -43.22
C THR A 248 -12.44 -4.72 -42.64
N ARG A 249 -11.87 -4.33 -41.50
CA ARG A 249 -11.87 -2.94 -41.04
C ARG A 249 -10.45 -2.39 -41.15
N GLN A 250 -10.31 -1.29 -41.88
CA GLN A 250 -9.11 -0.46 -41.91
C GLN A 250 -8.85 0.12 -40.52
N CYS A 251 -7.60 0.06 -40.05
CA CYS A 251 -7.14 0.83 -38.90
C CYS A 251 -7.00 2.30 -39.32
N GLY A 252 -7.89 3.14 -38.82
CA GLY A 252 -7.73 4.59 -38.85
C GLY A 252 -7.01 5.07 -37.58
N ASN A 253 -6.11 6.05 -37.76
CA ASN A 253 -5.47 6.80 -36.68
C ASN A 253 -6.51 7.39 -35.72
N LEU A 254 -6.28 7.27 -34.41
CA LEU A 254 -7.01 8.00 -33.39
C LEU A 254 -6.02 8.64 -32.42
N ASP A 255 -5.78 9.93 -32.66
CA ASP A 255 -5.35 10.91 -31.67
C ASP A 255 -6.32 10.94 -30.50
N TRP A 256 -5.79 11.09 -29.27
CA TRP A 256 -6.57 11.58 -28.13
C TRP A 256 -5.72 12.57 -27.32
N MET A 257 -5.83 13.85 -27.69
CA MET A 257 -5.74 14.98 -26.79
C MET A 257 -7.13 15.31 -26.24
N GLY A 258 -7.25 15.50 -24.92
CA GLY A 258 -7.99 16.61 -24.29
C GLY A 258 -9.53 16.58 -24.17
N ALA A 259 -9.98 17.10 -23.01
CA ALA A 259 -11.32 17.54 -22.57
C ALA A 259 -12.25 16.42 -22.03
N GLU A 260 -12.87 16.51 -20.85
CA GLU A 260 -13.22 17.63 -19.94
C GLU A 260 -12.99 17.27 -18.45
#